data_AF-A0A1S3EZI8-F1
#
_entry.id   AF-A0A1S3EZI8-F1
#
_cell.length_a   1.000
_cell.length_b   1.000
_cell.length_c   1.000
_cell.angle_alpha   90.00
_cell.angle_beta   90.00
_cell.angle_gamma   90.00
#
_symmetry.space_group_name_H-M   'P 1'
#
loop_
_entity.id
_entity.type
_entity.pdbx_description
1 polymer ?
#
loop_
_entity_poly.entity_id
_entity_poly.type
_entity_poly.pdbx_seq_one_letter_code
_entity_poly.pdbx_strand_id
1 'polypeptide(L)'
;MAPQAAVPGARALWRACNALMAAFFALAAFVQVNDPDAELWVVVYMIPAVLTLLVGLNPLVTGNFIWKSISAIHMVFCMVWAVGLAYHLLLHTQQNILHEEEGRELSGLVIITAWMGLCHSSAKNPLGGRIHLVMAITIALLPLISWVYIYINKEMRASWPTHCKTVI
;
A
#
# COMPACT_ATOMS: atom_id res chain seq x y z
N MET A 1 1.18 19.59 -31.85
CA MET A 1 0.35 18.50 -31.28
C MET A 1 -0.01 18.94 -29.86
N ALA A 2 -1.25 19.39 -29.63
CA ALA A 2 -1.67 19.90 -28.32
C ALA A 2 -1.82 18.73 -27.32
N PRO A 3 -1.39 18.89 -26.05
CA PRO A 3 -1.60 17.85 -25.05
C PRO A 3 -3.12 17.72 -24.80
N GLN A 4 -3.65 16.52 -25.01
CA GLN A 4 -5.04 16.22 -24.66
C GLN A 4 -5.24 16.50 -23.16
N ALA A 5 -6.08 17.49 -22.86
CA ALA A 5 -6.44 17.80 -21.48
C ALA A 5 -7.05 16.55 -20.83
N ALA A 6 -6.43 16.06 -19.76
CA ALA A 6 -6.96 14.95 -18.98
C ALA A 6 -8.42 15.22 -18.59
N VAL A 7 -9.31 14.26 -18.85
CA VAL A 7 -10.74 14.35 -18.50
C VAL A 7 -10.84 14.72 -17.02
N PRO A 8 -11.59 15.78 -16.63
CA PRO A 8 -11.64 16.27 -15.25
C PRO A 8 -11.91 15.18 -14.20
N GLY A 9 -12.76 14.20 -14.54
CA GLY A 9 -13.09 13.06 -13.68
C GLY A 9 -11.92 12.10 -13.43
N ALA A 10 -11.04 11.85 -14.41
CA ALA A 10 -9.90 10.94 -14.24
C ALA A 10 -8.86 11.52 -13.27
N ARG A 11 -8.65 12.85 -13.33
CA ARG A 11 -7.77 13.56 -12.39
C ARG A 11 -8.34 13.53 -10.97
N ALA A 12 -9.64 13.81 -10.82
CA ALA A 12 -10.30 13.75 -9.52
C ALA A 12 -10.23 12.34 -8.92
N LEU A 13 -10.47 11.30 -9.73
CA LEU A 13 -10.42 9.91 -9.28
C LEU A 13 -9.01 9.47 -8.89
N TRP A 14 -7.97 9.86 -9.65
CA TRP A 14 -6.58 9.63 -9.27
C TRP A 14 -6.25 10.25 -7.91
N ARG A 15 -6.66 11.50 -7.68
CA ARG A 15 -6.46 12.18 -6.39
C ARG A 15 -7.21 11.49 -5.26
N ALA A 16 -8.45 11.05 -5.50
CA ALA A 16 -9.25 10.30 -4.54
C ALA A 16 -8.59 8.96 -4.18
N CYS A 17 -8.08 8.20 -5.17
CA CYS A 17 -7.37 6.94 -4.91
C CYS A 17 -6.09 7.18 -4.09
N ASN A 18 -5.34 8.25 -4.36
CA ASN A 18 -4.18 8.62 -3.54
C ASN A 18 -4.57 9.03 -2.13
N ALA A 19 -5.61 9.83 -1.95
CA ALA A 19 -6.10 10.18 -0.61
C ALA A 19 -6.52 8.93 0.18
N LEU A 20 -7.25 8.02 -0.48
CA LEU A 20 -7.68 6.76 0.10
C LEU A 20 -6.51 5.86 0.49
N MET A 21 -5.52 5.71 -0.39
CA MET A 21 -4.34 4.89 -0.12
C MET A 21 -3.42 5.50 0.93
N ALA A 22 -3.29 6.83 0.96
CA ALA A 22 -2.58 7.52 2.03
C ALA A 22 -3.24 7.28 3.39
N ALA A 23 -4.58 7.37 3.46
CA ALA A 23 -5.34 7.06 4.67
C ALA A 23 -5.20 5.58 5.07
N PHE A 24 -5.26 4.67 4.10
CA PHE A 24 -5.02 3.24 4.33
C PHE A 24 -3.63 2.99 4.93
N PHE A 25 -2.56 3.53 4.34
CA PHE A 25 -1.21 3.36 4.87
C PHE A 25 -1.03 4.00 6.24
N ALA A 26 -1.61 5.18 6.48
CA ALA A 26 -1.56 5.81 7.81
C ALA A 26 -2.28 4.96 8.86
N LEU A 27 -3.43 4.37 8.51
CA LEU A 27 -4.15 3.48 9.42
C LEU A 27 -3.44 2.12 9.58
N ALA A 28 -2.79 1.61 8.54
CA ALA A 28 -1.90 0.45 8.63
C ALA A 28 -0.74 0.70 9.60
N ALA A 29 -0.11 1.87 9.54
CA ALA A 29 0.89 2.27 10.53
C ALA A 29 0.31 2.32 11.95
N PHE A 30 -0.90 2.85 12.11
CA PHE A 30 -1.57 2.92 13.41
C PHE A 30 -1.87 1.55 14.00
N VAL A 31 -2.33 0.57 13.21
CA VAL A 31 -2.61 -0.78 13.74
C VAL A 31 -1.33 -1.55 14.09
N GLN A 32 -0.20 -1.23 13.44
CA GLN A 32 1.10 -1.86 13.72
C GLN A 32 1.78 -1.38 15.01
N VAL A 33 1.20 -0.44 15.77
CA VAL A 33 1.75 -0.05 17.08
C VAL A 33 1.73 -1.19 18.11
N ASN A 34 0.92 -2.22 17.87
CA ASN A 34 0.84 -3.41 18.71
C ASN A 34 1.85 -4.50 18.34
N ASP A 35 2.57 -4.32 17.25
CA ASP A 35 3.49 -5.32 16.73
C ASP A 35 4.77 -5.35 17.59
N PRO A 36 5.35 -6.53 17.92
CA PRO A 36 6.63 -6.63 18.59
C PRO A 36 7.75 -5.76 17.99
N ASP A 37 7.74 -5.49 16.68
CA ASP A 37 8.67 -4.59 15.98
C ASP A 37 7.96 -3.34 15.40
N ALA A 38 7.00 -2.80 16.15
CA ALA A 38 6.20 -1.62 15.81
C ALA A 38 7.01 -0.44 15.25
N GLU A 39 8.20 -0.14 15.79
CA GLU A 39 9.03 0.97 15.31
C GLU A 39 9.32 0.88 13.81
N LEU A 40 9.67 -0.32 13.34
CA LEU A 40 10.02 -0.56 11.96
C LEU A 40 8.76 -0.55 11.08
N TRP A 41 7.69 -1.23 11.50
CA TRP A 41 6.45 -1.28 10.73
C TRP A 41 5.77 0.08 10.60
N VAL A 42 5.72 0.88 11.67
CA VAL A 42 5.17 2.23 11.62
C VAL A 42 5.91 3.07 10.58
N VAL A 43 7.24 3.00 10.52
CA VAL A 43 8.04 3.72 9.51
C VAL A 43 7.77 3.17 8.10
N VAL A 44 7.69 1.84 7.95
CA VAL A 44 7.41 1.17 6.67
C VAL A 44 6.11 1.65 6.04
N TYR A 45 5.07 1.89 6.84
CA TYR A 45 3.78 2.37 6.36
C TYR A 45 3.66 3.91 6.32
N MET A 46 4.32 4.65 7.22
CA MET A 46 4.24 6.11 7.23
C MET A 46 4.95 6.77 6.06
N ILE A 47 6.08 6.23 5.60
CA ILE A 47 6.77 6.74 4.39
C ILE A 47 5.83 6.73 3.17
N PRO A 48 5.24 5.59 2.76
CA PRO A 48 4.31 5.56 1.63
C PRO A 48 3.03 6.34 1.90
N ALA A 49 2.55 6.44 3.15
CA ALA A 49 1.40 7.31 3.48
C ALA A 49 1.67 8.77 3.10
N VAL A 50 2.80 9.32 3.55
CA VAL A 50 3.21 10.71 3.27
C VAL A 50 3.48 10.90 1.78
N LEU A 51 4.26 10.02 1.16
CA LEU A 51 4.58 10.12 -0.27
C LEU A 51 3.32 10.07 -1.14
N THR A 52 2.38 9.19 -0.80
CA THR A 52 1.10 9.06 -1.52
C THR A 52 0.20 10.28 -1.31
N LEU A 53 0.15 10.82 -0.09
CA LEU A 53 -0.59 12.06 0.19
C LEU A 53 -0.07 13.21 -0.68
N LEU A 54 1.26 13.36 -0.78
CA LEU A 54 1.87 14.37 -1.63
C LEU A 54 1.46 14.23 -3.11
N VAL A 55 1.35 13.00 -3.63
CA VAL A 55 0.86 12.76 -5.00
C VAL A 55 -0.62 13.17 -5.15
N GLY A 56 -1.46 12.88 -4.15
CA GLY A 56 -2.86 13.28 -4.15
C GLY A 56 -3.06 14.80 -4.08
N LEU A 57 -2.18 15.51 -3.36
CA LEU A 57 -2.19 16.97 -3.27
C LEU A 57 -1.65 17.62 -4.55
N ASN A 58 -0.51 17.15 -5.05
CA ASN A 58 0.14 17.65 -6.25
C ASN A 58 0.82 16.51 -7.04
N PRO A 59 0.19 16.01 -8.12
CA PRO A 59 0.75 14.91 -8.92
C PRO A 59 2.14 15.19 -9.52
N LEU A 60 2.51 16.48 -9.70
CA LEU A 60 3.82 16.87 -10.21
C LEU A 60 4.97 16.53 -9.27
N VAL A 61 4.70 16.24 -7.99
CA VAL A 61 5.71 15.81 -7.01
C VAL A 61 6.45 14.55 -7.46
N THR A 62 5.79 13.69 -8.24
CA THR A 62 6.39 12.46 -8.80
C THR A 62 7.52 12.75 -9.79
N GLY A 63 7.64 13.99 -10.29
CA GLY A 63 8.76 14.45 -11.10
C GLY A 63 10.00 14.82 -10.29
N ASN A 64 9.85 15.12 -9.00
CA ASN A 64 10.91 15.58 -8.11
C ASN A 64 11.92 14.47 -7.78
N PHE A 65 13.21 14.80 -7.80
CA PHE A 65 14.30 13.86 -7.53
C PHE A 65 14.26 13.26 -6.12
N ILE A 66 13.94 14.05 -5.10
CA ILE A 66 13.85 13.60 -3.70
C ILE A 66 12.72 12.58 -3.56
N TRP A 67 11.52 12.91 -4.05
CA TRP A 67 10.38 12.00 -4.01
C TRP A 67 10.69 10.68 -4.71
N LYS A 68 11.28 10.74 -5.91
CA LYS A 68 11.66 9.54 -6.69
C LYS A 68 12.69 8.69 -5.95
N SER A 69 13.73 9.30 -5.40
CA SER A 69 14.80 8.60 -4.70
C SER A 69 14.28 7.91 -3.42
N ILE A 70 13.53 8.63 -2.58
CA ILE A 70 12.94 8.06 -1.37
C ILE A 70 11.99 6.91 -1.74
N SER A 71 11.09 7.14 -2.71
CA SER A 71 10.16 6.10 -3.18
C SER A 71 10.91 4.87 -3.71
N ALA A 72 11.96 5.05 -4.50
CA ALA A 72 12.71 3.95 -5.10
C ALA A 72 13.46 3.12 -4.05
N ILE A 73 14.15 3.79 -3.12
CA ILE A 73 14.86 3.12 -2.02
C ILE A 73 13.86 2.35 -1.16
N HIS A 74 12.73 2.97 -0.81
CA HIS A 74 11.68 2.32 -0.01
C HIS A 74 11.09 1.10 -0.70
N MET A 75 10.81 1.19 -2.01
CA MET A 75 10.33 0.05 -2.79
C MET A 75 11.35 -1.09 -2.81
N VAL A 76 12.64 -0.79 -3.01
CA VAL A 76 13.69 -1.82 -2.99
C VAL A 76 13.77 -2.50 -1.63
N PHE A 77 13.74 -1.73 -0.55
CA PHE A 77 13.70 -2.26 0.81
C PHE A 77 12.48 -3.18 1.02
N CYS A 78 11.28 -2.73 0.67
CA CYS A 78 10.05 -3.51 0.78
C CYS A 78 10.09 -4.79 -0.07
N MET A 79 10.65 -4.72 -1.29
CA MET A 79 10.77 -5.90 -2.16
C MET A 79 11.72 -6.95 -1.59
N VAL A 80 12.89 -6.53 -1.09
CA VAL A 80 13.86 -7.45 -0.47
C VAL A 80 13.24 -8.14 0.75
N TRP A 81 12.57 -7.37 1.60
CA TRP A 81 11.91 -7.93 2.78
C TRP A 81 10.73 -8.83 2.41
N ALA A 82 9.91 -8.45 1.43
CA ALA A 82 8.82 -9.29 0.92
C ALA A 82 9.34 -10.63 0.38
N VAL A 83 10.47 -10.65 -0.32
CA VAL A 83 11.11 -11.91 -0.76
C VAL A 83 11.54 -12.76 0.43
N GLY A 84 12.10 -12.16 1.48
CA GLY A 84 12.46 -12.84 2.72
C GLY A 84 11.25 -13.46 3.41
N LEU A 85 10.17 -12.70 3.60
CA LEU A 85 8.91 -13.20 4.20
C LEU A 85 8.25 -14.27 3.32
N ALA A 86 8.24 -14.09 2.00
CA ALA A 86 7.71 -15.09 1.08
C ALA A 86 8.49 -16.40 1.17
N TYR A 87 9.83 -16.34 1.24
CA TYR A 87 10.65 -17.53 1.44
C TYR A 87 10.37 -18.19 2.80
N HIS A 88 10.25 -17.41 3.87
CA HIS A 88 9.89 -17.91 5.19
C HIS A 88 8.54 -18.63 5.18
N LEU A 89 7.51 -18.00 4.62
CA LEU A 89 6.16 -18.55 4.50
C LEU A 89 6.12 -19.82 3.64
N LEU A 90 6.84 -19.86 2.52
CA LEU A 90 6.93 -21.06 1.68
C LEU A 90 7.44 -22.28 2.45
N LEU A 91 8.28 -22.07 3.47
CA LEU A 91 8.86 -23.14 4.28
C LEU A 91 8.07 -23.45 5.56
N HIS A 92 7.39 -22.47 6.14
CA HIS A 92 6.85 -22.58 7.50
C HIS A 92 5.33 -22.35 7.63
N THR A 93 4.66 -21.81 6.61
CA THR A 93 3.23 -21.49 6.70
C THR A 93 2.41 -22.76 6.91
N GLN A 94 1.50 -22.74 7.88
CA GLN A 94 0.55 -23.83 8.12
C GLN A 94 -0.87 -23.42 7.72
N GLN A 95 -1.16 -22.12 7.79
CA GLN A 95 -2.48 -21.57 7.47
C GLN A 95 -2.42 -20.62 6.26
N ASN A 96 -3.58 -20.05 5.93
CA ASN A 96 -3.69 -19.04 4.88
C ASN A 96 -3.01 -17.73 5.28
N ILE A 97 -2.62 -16.95 4.28
CA ILE A 97 -1.90 -15.67 4.39
C ILE A 97 -2.57 -14.66 5.36
N LEU A 98 -3.90 -14.69 5.53
CA LEU A 98 -4.61 -13.78 6.43
C LEU A 98 -4.59 -14.22 7.90
N HIS A 99 -4.33 -15.50 8.18
CA HIS A 99 -4.25 -16.03 9.54
C HIS A 99 -2.88 -15.77 10.15
N GLU A 100 -1.82 -16.02 9.38
CA GLU A 100 -0.44 -15.78 9.78
C GLU A 100 -0.11 -14.29 9.78
N GLU A 101 0.66 -13.83 10.76
CA GLU A 101 1.09 -12.43 10.89
C GLU A 101 1.99 -12.03 9.73
N GLU A 102 2.99 -12.87 9.46
CA GLU A 102 3.97 -12.72 8.38
C GLU A 102 3.28 -12.70 7.00
N GLY A 103 2.14 -13.40 6.86
CA GLY A 103 1.33 -13.36 5.64
C GLY A 103 0.65 -12.01 5.42
N ARG A 104 0.12 -11.40 6.49
CA ARG A 104 -0.46 -10.05 6.43
C ARG A 104 0.61 -8.99 6.19
N GLU A 105 1.77 -9.12 6.82
CA GLU A 105 2.94 -8.27 6.59
C GLU A 105 3.42 -8.33 5.14
N LEU A 106 3.60 -9.53 4.59
CA LEU A 106 3.96 -9.73 3.18
C LEU A 106 2.95 -9.04 2.25
N SER A 107 1.66 -9.20 2.53
CA SER A 107 0.59 -8.58 1.75
C SER A 107 0.69 -7.06 1.77
N GLY A 108 1.01 -6.47 2.93
CA GLY A 108 1.26 -5.05 3.09
C GLY A 108 2.44 -4.54 2.25
N LEU A 109 3.59 -5.23 2.30
CA LEU A 109 4.77 -4.88 1.51
C LEU A 109 4.51 -4.95 -0.01
N VAL A 110 3.73 -5.94 -0.45
CA VAL A 110 3.29 -6.06 -1.86
C VAL A 110 2.42 -4.88 -2.27
N ILE A 111 1.45 -4.48 -1.43
CA ILE A 111 0.59 -3.32 -1.71
C ILE A 111 1.41 -2.03 -1.77
N ILE A 112 2.33 -1.81 -0.83
CA ILE A 112 3.25 -0.65 -0.84
C ILE A 112 4.02 -0.61 -2.15
N THR A 113 4.65 -1.72 -2.53
CA THR A 113 5.49 -1.80 -3.74
C THR A 113 4.67 -1.55 -5.01
N ALA A 114 3.50 -2.18 -5.13
CA ALA A 114 2.61 -2.01 -6.27
C ALA A 114 2.11 -0.56 -6.39
N TRP A 115 1.70 0.04 -5.26
CA TRP A 115 1.18 1.40 -5.23
C TRP A 115 2.27 2.45 -5.54
N MET A 116 3.44 2.31 -4.92
CA MET A 116 4.55 3.23 -5.18
C MET A 116 5.07 3.10 -6.61
N GLY A 117 5.12 1.89 -7.17
CA GLY A 117 5.47 1.65 -8.57
C GLY A 117 4.48 2.31 -9.54
N LEU A 118 3.18 2.28 -9.20
CA LEU A 118 2.13 2.95 -9.96
C LEU A 118 2.30 4.48 -9.92
N CYS A 119 2.54 5.04 -8.73
CA CYS A 119 2.80 6.48 -8.56
C CYS A 119 4.06 6.93 -9.32
N HIS A 120 5.13 6.15 -9.25
CA HIS A 120 6.40 6.43 -9.92
C HIS A 120 6.28 6.39 -11.46
N SER A 121 5.37 5.56 -11.98
CA SER A 121 5.12 5.41 -13.43
C SER A 121 4.12 6.42 -13.98
N SER A 122 3.30 7.04 -13.12
CA SER A 122 2.22 7.96 -13.51
C SER A 122 2.68 9.18 -14.32
N ALA A 123 3.92 9.65 -14.11
CA ALA A 123 4.47 10.80 -14.83
C ALA A 123 4.86 10.52 -16.29
N LYS A 124 4.99 9.24 -16.68
CA LYS A 124 5.68 8.86 -17.93
C LYS A 124 4.76 8.62 -19.13
N ASN A 125 3.44 8.39 -19.00
CA ASN A 125 2.59 7.94 -20.12
C ASN A 125 1.12 8.43 -20.09
N PRO A 126 0.71 9.34 -21.01
CA PRO A 126 -0.69 9.78 -21.16
C PRO A 126 -1.64 8.70 -21.71
N LEU A 127 -1.18 7.86 -22.67
CA LEU A 127 -1.96 6.74 -23.25
C LEU A 127 -2.24 5.60 -22.25
N GLY A 128 -1.37 5.46 -21.25
CA GLY A 128 -1.54 4.52 -20.14
C GLY A 128 -2.50 5.02 -19.06
N GLY A 129 -3.07 6.22 -19.18
CA GLY A 129 -3.86 6.86 -18.12
C GLY A 129 -5.10 6.07 -17.70
N ARG A 130 -5.78 5.39 -18.64
CA ARG A 130 -6.94 4.53 -18.30
C ARG A 130 -6.53 3.26 -17.57
N ILE A 131 -5.47 2.59 -18.03
CA ILE A 131 -4.96 1.36 -17.39
C ILE A 131 -4.41 1.68 -16.00
N HIS A 132 -3.63 2.78 -15.86
CA HIS A 132 -3.16 3.25 -14.56
C HIS A 132 -4.31 3.52 -13.60
N LEU A 133 -5.40 4.14 -14.09
CA LEU A 133 -6.56 4.44 -13.27
C LEU A 133 -7.32 3.18 -12.85
N VAL A 134 -7.48 2.19 -13.74
CA VAL A 134 -8.07 0.89 -13.39
C VAL A 134 -7.21 0.18 -12.36
N MET A 135 -5.88 0.11 -12.56
CA MET A 135 -4.96 -0.45 -11.58
C MET A 135 -5.05 0.28 -10.24
N ALA A 136 -5.14 1.61 -10.25
CA ALA A 136 -5.27 2.42 -9.05
C ALA A 136 -6.54 2.07 -8.27
N ILE A 137 -7.68 2.00 -8.95
CA ILE A 137 -8.96 1.65 -8.34
C ILE A 137 -8.89 0.24 -7.76
N THR A 138 -8.40 -0.74 -8.52
CA THR A 138 -8.29 -2.12 -8.07
C THR A 138 -7.40 -2.23 -6.83
N ILE A 139 -6.18 -1.69 -6.89
CA ILE A 139 -5.24 -1.76 -5.76
C ILE A 139 -5.77 -1.02 -4.54
N ALA A 140 -6.51 0.09 -4.72
CA ALA A 140 -7.08 0.86 -3.61
C ALA A 140 -8.29 0.19 -2.95
N LEU A 141 -9.08 -0.57 -3.70
CA LEU A 141 -10.25 -1.27 -3.17
C LEU A 141 -9.90 -2.59 -2.48
N LEU A 142 -8.89 -3.32 -2.96
CA LEU A 142 -8.45 -4.60 -2.38
C LEU A 142 -8.22 -4.55 -0.87
N PRO A 143 -7.40 -3.64 -0.30
CA PRO A 143 -7.16 -3.61 1.14
C PRO A 143 -8.43 -3.30 1.94
N LEU A 144 -9.32 -2.44 1.42
CA LEU A 144 -10.59 -2.11 2.09
C LEU A 144 -11.52 -3.31 2.15
N ILE A 145 -11.65 -4.03 1.04
CA ILE A 145 -12.47 -5.25 0.97
C ILE A 145 -11.90 -6.29 1.93
N SER A 146 -10.57 -6.49 1.93
CA SER A 146 -9.90 -7.41 2.85
C SER A 146 -10.14 -7.04 4.31
N TRP A 147 -10.12 -5.76 4.66
CA TRP A 147 -10.40 -5.31 6.01
C TRP A 147 -11.85 -5.51 6.44
N VAL A 148 -12.81 -5.21 5.56
CA VAL A 148 -14.23 -5.48 5.82
C VAL A 148 -14.43 -6.98 6.05
N TYR A 149 -13.79 -7.82 5.23
CA TYR A 149 -13.83 -9.26 5.38
C TYR A 149 -13.26 -9.73 6.73
N ILE A 150 -12.08 -9.23 7.13
CA ILE A 150 -11.45 -9.51 8.43
C ILE A 150 -12.36 -9.06 9.59
N TYR A 151 -12.92 -7.85 9.50
CA TYR A 151 -13.77 -7.30 10.55
C TYR A 151 -15.03 -8.17 10.77
N ILE A 152 -15.66 -8.62 9.68
CA ILE A 152 -16.85 -9.48 9.74
C ILE A 152 -16.50 -10.89 10.21
N ASN A 153 -15.34 -11.43 9.81
CA ASN A 153 -14.89 -12.78 10.17
C ASN A 153 -14.31 -12.83 11.60
N LYS A 154 -15.21 -12.96 12.58
CA LYS A 154 -14.85 -13.03 14.01
C LYS A 154 -13.97 -14.24 14.36
N GLU A 155 -14.18 -15.37 13.69
CA GLU A 155 -13.40 -16.59 13.95
C GLU A 155 -11.93 -16.39 13.56
N MET A 156 -11.69 -15.79 12.39
CA MET A 156 -10.34 -15.39 11.96
C MET A 156 -9.67 -14.46 12.95
N ARG A 157 -10.37 -13.42 13.41
CA ARG A 157 -9.80 -12.51 14.42
C ARG A 157 -9.55 -13.20 15.75
N ALA A 158 -10.39 -14.16 16.14
CA ALA A 158 -10.23 -14.92 17.37
C ALA A 158 -9.01 -15.86 17.32
N SER A 159 -8.62 -16.36 16.14
CA SER A 159 -7.45 -17.23 15.99
C SER A 159 -6.11 -16.50 16.00
N TRP A 160 -6.10 -15.16 15.85
CA TRP A 160 -4.86 -14.39 15.84
C TRP A 160 -4.14 -14.34 17.20
N PRO A 161 -2.83 -14.08 17.21
CA PRO A 161 -2.08 -13.78 18.42
C PRO A 161 -2.72 -12.66 19.25
N THR A 162 -2.47 -12.65 20.56
CA THR A 162 -3.09 -11.70 21.49
C THR A 162 -2.72 -10.25 21.19
N HIS A 163 -1.47 -9.99 20.78
CA HIS A 163 -1.02 -8.65 20.41
C HIS A 163 -1.70 -8.12 19.14
N CYS A 164 -2.08 -8.99 18.19
CA CYS A 164 -2.78 -8.57 16.97
C CYS A 164 -4.25 -8.15 17.20
N LYS A 165 -4.81 -8.31 18.41
CA LYS A 165 -6.25 -8.10 18.69
C LYS A 165 -6.59 -6.76 19.34
N THR A 166 -5.61 -6.04 19.90
CA THR A 166 -5.87 -4.97 20.86
C THR A 166 -6.17 -3.60 20.23
N VAL A 167 -6.03 -3.43 18.92
CA VAL A 167 -6.28 -2.15 18.21
C VAL A 167 -7.41 -2.26 17.16
N ILE A 168 -8.03 -3.43 17.00
CA ILE A 168 -9.15 -3.66 16.04
C ILE A 168 -10.48 -3.83 16.77
#